data_AF-A0AAN0R211-F1
#
_entry.id   AF-A0AAN0R211-F1
#
_cell.length_a   1.000
_cell.length_b   1.000
_cell.length_c   1.000
_cell.angle_alpha   90.00
_cell.angle_beta   90.00
_cell.angle_gamma   90.00
#
_symmetry.space_group_name_H-M   'P 1'
#
loop_
_entity.id
_entity.type
_entity.pdbx_description
1 polymer ?
#
loop_
_entity_poly.entity_id
_entity_poly.type
_entity_poly.pdbx_seq_one_letter_code
_entity_poly.pdbx_strand_id
1 'polypeptide(L)'
;MAHLALYKLKLLDHFEDRRDAWTFADFESSLLKAWRRATRDDAKAIIHAAHKEGCWPKTVKRYVLTHYQVFGNVSAQLSATFADVVASISSQERAQWRLQAST
;
A
#
# COMPACT_ATOMS: atom_id res chain seq x y z
N MET A 1 10.35 -15.77 -9.91
CA MET A 1 9.29 -15.44 -8.93
C MET A 1 9.95 -15.34 -7.56
N ALA A 2 9.99 -14.15 -6.97
CA ALA A 2 10.49 -14.01 -5.61
C ALA A 2 9.47 -14.69 -4.71
N HIS A 3 9.86 -15.75 -3.98
CA HIS A 3 8.97 -16.38 -3.00
C HIS A 3 8.60 -15.35 -1.93
N LEU A 4 7.45 -14.69 -2.07
CA LEU A 4 6.81 -14.07 -0.92
C LEU A 4 6.55 -15.20 0.07
N ALA A 5 7.21 -15.12 1.23
CA ALA A 5 6.97 -16.08 2.30
C ALA A 5 5.47 -16.16 2.61
N LEU A 6 4.96 -17.37 2.90
CA LEU A 6 3.52 -17.63 3.06
C LEU A 6 2.81 -16.65 4.02
N TYR A 7 3.50 -16.14 5.03
CA TYR A 7 2.93 -15.14 5.95
C TYR A 7 2.66 -13.78 5.28
N LYS A 8 3.49 -13.37 4.30
CA LYS A 8 3.31 -12.13 3.54
C LYS A 8 2.07 -12.23 2.63
N LEU A 9 1.88 -13.40 2.01
CA LEU A 9 0.69 -13.69 1.20
C LEU A 9 -0.58 -13.63 2.06
N LYS A 10 -0.60 -14.33 3.19
CA LYS A 10 -1.74 -14.28 4.13
C LYS A 10 -2.05 -12.87 4.63
N LEU A 11 -1.02 -12.06 4.87
CA LEU A 11 -1.20 -10.66 5.25
C LEU A 11 -1.86 -9.87 4.11
N LEU A 12 -1.36 -10.00 2.88
CA LEU A 12 -1.95 -9.32 1.72
C LEU A 12 -3.39 -9.77 1.45
N ASP A 13 -3.66 -11.07 1.50
CA ASP A 13 -5.01 -11.63 1.33
C ASP A 13 -5.98 -11.07 2.39
N HIS A 14 -5.55 -11.01 3.65
CA HIS A 14 -6.34 -10.46 4.73
C HIS A 14 -6.72 -8.99 4.47
N PHE A 15 -5.77 -8.17 4.05
CA PHE A 15 -6.01 -6.75 3.81
C PHE A 15 -6.79 -6.47 2.51
N GLU A 16 -6.72 -7.37 1.53
CA GLU A 16 -7.47 -7.26 0.29
C GLU A 16 -8.96 -7.56 0.46
N ASP A 17 -9.30 -8.47 1.37
CA ASP A 17 -10.69 -8.80 1.72
C ASP A 17 -11.31 -7.80 2.72
N ARG A 18 -10.48 -7.01 3.41
CA ARG A 18 -10.94 -6.00 4.37
C ARG A 18 -11.78 -4.91 3.69
N ARG A 19 -12.95 -4.65 4.27
CA ARG A 19 -13.91 -3.61 3.82
C ARG A 19 -13.97 -2.39 4.75
N ASP A 20 -13.29 -2.45 5.88
CA ASP A 20 -13.30 -1.42 6.91
C ASP A 20 -12.34 -0.27 6.59
N ALA A 21 -12.31 0.75 7.45
CA ALA A 21 -11.62 2.02 7.23
C ALA A 21 -10.09 1.97 7.46
N TRP A 22 -9.41 0.87 7.12
CA TRP A 22 -8.00 0.66 7.49
C TRP A 22 -7.00 1.58 6.75
N THR A 23 -5.83 1.75 7.36
CA THR A 23 -4.74 2.64 6.93
C THR A 23 -3.39 1.93 6.82
N PHE A 24 -2.41 2.55 6.16
CA PHE A 24 -1.05 2.01 6.08
C PHE A 24 -0.46 1.63 7.45
N ALA A 25 -0.81 2.37 8.51
CA ALA A 25 -0.36 2.10 9.87
C ALA A 25 -0.93 0.79 10.43
N ASP A 26 -2.17 0.42 10.07
CA ASP A 26 -2.77 -0.86 10.43
C ASP A 26 -2.04 -2.02 9.76
N PHE A 27 -1.66 -1.84 8.49
CA PHE A 27 -0.88 -2.82 7.74
C PHE A 27 0.50 -3.01 8.36
N GLU A 28 1.23 -1.94 8.61
CA GLU A 28 2.54 -1.98 9.26
C GLU A 28 2.47 -2.62 10.65
N SER A 29 1.49 -2.23 11.45
CA SER A 29 1.29 -2.80 12.80
C SER A 29 1.00 -4.31 12.73
N SER A 30 0.20 -4.74 11.76
CA SER A 30 -0.11 -6.16 11.56
C SER A 30 1.12 -6.95 11.11
N LEU A 31 1.95 -6.37 10.24
CA LEU A 31 3.22 -6.98 9.83
C LEU A 31 4.18 -7.12 11.01
N LEU A 32 4.35 -6.08 11.81
CA LEU A 32 5.24 -6.08 12.99
C LEU A 32 4.77 -7.08 14.06
N LYS A 33 3.45 -7.26 14.22
CA LYS A 33 2.86 -8.27 15.11
C LYS A 33 3.06 -9.69 14.57
N ALA A 34 2.92 -9.88 13.26
CA ALA A 34 3.07 -11.19 12.63
C ALA A 34 4.53 -11.65 12.56
N TRP A 35 5.48 -10.70 12.43
CA TRP A 35 6.89 -11.01 12.27
C TRP A 35 7.78 -10.06 13.07
N ARG A 36 8.37 -10.58 14.15
CA ARG A 36 9.19 -9.83 15.12
C ARG A 36 10.42 -9.14 14.51
N ARG A 37 10.92 -9.60 13.36
CA ARG A 37 12.05 -8.98 12.65
C ARG A 37 11.64 -8.06 11.51
N ALA A 38 10.34 -7.93 11.25
CA ALA A 38 9.86 -7.03 10.22
C ALA A 38 10.13 -5.57 10.60
N THR A 39 10.26 -4.76 9.57
CA THR A 39 10.38 -3.30 9.66
C THR A 39 9.29 -2.63 8.85
N ARG A 40 9.12 -1.31 9.02
CA ARG A 40 8.20 -0.54 8.16
C ARG A 40 8.65 -0.52 6.71
N ASP A 41 9.97 -0.60 6.45
CA ASP A 41 10.48 -0.67 5.09
C ASP A 41 10.18 -2.04 4.43
N ASP A 42 10.09 -3.12 5.22
CA ASP A 42 9.57 -4.39 4.71
C ASP A 42 8.11 -4.27 4.24
N ALA A 43 7.27 -3.48 4.93
CA ALA A 43 5.90 -3.24 4.49
C ALA A 43 5.87 -2.56 3.11
N LYS A 44 6.68 -1.51 2.93
CA LYS A 44 6.81 -0.83 1.63
C LYS A 44 7.34 -1.78 0.56
N ALA A 45 8.29 -2.66 0.89
CA ALA A 45 8.81 -3.67 -0.02
C ALA A 45 7.76 -4.70 -0.45
N ILE A 46 6.92 -5.15 0.49
CA ILE A 46 5.81 -6.06 0.20
C ILE A 46 4.81 -5.40 -0.75
N ILE A 47 4.42 -4.14 -0.48
CA ILE A 47 3.47 -3.40 -1.33
C ILE A 47 4.04 -3.15 -2.73
N HIS A 48 5.32 -2.77 -2.82
CA HIS A 48 5.98 -2.59 -4.11
C HIS A 48 6.07 -3.90 -4.91
N ALA A 49 6.34 -5.02 -4.25
CA ALA A 49 6.36 -6.34 -4.88
C ALA A 49 4.95 -6.76 -5.37
N ALA A 50 3.93 -6.60 -4.52
CA ALA A 50 2.54 -6.89 -4.88
C ALA A 50 2.09 -6.08 -6.11
N HIS A 51 2.45 -4.80 -6.17
CA HIS A 51 2.19 -3.95 -7.33
C HIS A 51 2.87 -4.47 -8.60
N LYS A 52 4.16 -4.81 -8.51
CA LYS A 52 4.92 -5.38 -9.64
C LYS A 52 4.36 -6.69 -10.16
N GLU A 53 3.76 -7.48 -9.29
CA GLU A 53 3.10 -8.74 -9.65
C GLU A 53 1.67 -8.52 -10.17
N GLY A 54 1.12 -7.30 -10.08
CA GLY A 54 -0.27 -7.00 -10.47
C GLY A 54 -1.32 -7.61 -9.54
N CYS A 55 -0.93 -7.95 -8.31
CA CYS A 55 -1.77 -8.63 -7.33
C CYS A 55 -2.17 -7.70 -6.17
N TRP A 56 -3.27 -8.03 -5.49
CA TRP A 56 -3.84 -7.26 -4.36
C TRP A 56 -4.02 -5.75 -4.64
N PRO A 57 -4.74 -5.38 -5.73
CA PRO A 57 -4.84 -4.00 -6.17
C PRO A 57 -5.51 -3.07 -5.16
N LYS A 58 -6.47 -3.57 -4.35
CA LYS A 58 -7.12 -2.73 -3.33
C LYS A 58 -6.17 -2.43 -2.19
N THR A 59 -5.39 -3.43 -1.77
CA THR A 59 -4.39 -3.30 -0.70
C THR A 59 -3.30 -2.34 -1.10
N VAL A 60 -2.73 -2.51 -2.30
CA VAL A 60 -1.71 -1.62 -2.84
C VAL A 60 -2.23 -0.18 -2.91
N LYS A 61 -3.40 0.02 -3.55
CA LYS A 61 -4.02 1.34 -3.67
C LYS A 61 -4.18 2.01 -2.30
N ARG A 62 -4.80 1.31 -1.36
CA ARG A 62 -5.16 1.87 -0.06
C ARG A 62 -3.95 2.16 0.83
N TYR A 63 -2.97 1.27 0.83
CA TYR A 63 -1.72 1.49 1.57
C TYR A 63 -1.05 2.79 1.11
N VAL A 64 -0.85 2.94 -0.20
CA VAL A 64 -0.11 4.09 -0.73
C VAL A 64 -0.89 5.39 -0.56
N LEU A 65 -2.20 5.38 -0.78
CA LEU A 65 -3.03 6.59 -0.64
C LEU A 65 -3.11 7.08 0.81
N THR A 66 -3.30 6.16 1.76
CA THR A 66 -3.33 6.55 3.19
C THR A 66 -1.95 6.97 3.70
N HIS A 67 -0.87 6.38 3.18
CA HIS A 67 0.50 6.83 3.47
C HIS A 67 0.73 8.26 2.96
N TYR A 68 0.36 8.54 1.69
CA TYR A 68 0.50 9.88 1.11
C TYR A 68 -0.34 10.91 1.88
N GLN A 69 -1.56 10.56 2.29
CA GLN A 69 -2.44 11.46 3.04
C GLN A 69 -1.83 11.90 4.38
N VAL A 70 -1.04 11.05 5.03
CA VAL A 70 -0.41 11.36 6.32
C VAL A 70 0.90 12.13 6.18
N PHE A 71 1.74 11.79 5.20
CA PHE A 71 3.08 12.38 5.07
C PHE A 71 3.19 13.49 4.01
N GLY A 72 2.20 13.63 3.12
CA GLY A 72 2.24 14.52 1.96
C GLY A 72 3.27 14.11 0.90
N ASN A 73 3.95 12.98 1.10
CA ASN A 73 4.93 12.42 0.17
C ASN A 73 4.95 10.88 0.24
N VAL A 74 5.64 10.27 -0.72
CA VAL A 74 5.94 8.83 -0.76
C VAL A 74 7.44 8.64 -0.87
N SER A 75 7.96 7.55 -0.29
CA SER A 75 9.37 7.20 -0.44
C SER A 75 9.71 6.87 -1.90
N ALA A 76 10.98 6.99 -2.28
CA ALA A 76 11.44 6.66 -3.64
C ALA A 76 11.08 5.23 -4.08
N GLN A 77 10.95 4.30 -3.12
CA GLN A 77 10.54 2.92 -3.39
C GLN A 77 9.06 2.80 -3.80
N LEU A 78 8.21 3.68 -3.30
CA LEU A 78 6.77 3.69 -3.59
C LEU A 78 6.39 4.73 -4.65
N SER A 79 7.32 5.55 -5.13
CA SER A 79 7.03 6.63 -6.08
C SER A 79 6.40 6.13 -7.37
N ALA A 80 6.98 5.08 -7.99
CA ALA A 80 6.43 4.46 -9.19
C ALA A 80 5.05 3.84 -8.92
N THR A 81 4.93 3.08 -7.83
CA THR A 81 3.64 2.48 -7.41
C THR A 81 2.56 3.54 -7.19
N PHE A 82 2.92 4.67 -6.56
CA PHE A 82 2.00 5.78 -6.36
C PHE A 82 1.57 6.42 -7.67
N ALA A 83 2.51 6.70 -8.58
CA ALA A 83 2.18 7.28 -9.89
C ALA A 83 1.20 6.39 -10.66
N ASP A 84 1.43 5.08 -10.68
CA ASP A 84 0.54 4.11 -11.33
C ASP A 84 -0.83 4.04 -10.65
N VAL A 85 -0.88 4.00 -9.32
CA VAL A 85 -2.14 4.01 -8.57
C VAL A 85 -2.92 5.29 -8.86
N VAL A 86 -2.27 6.46 -8.82
CA VAL A 86 -2.92 7.75 -9.11
C VAL A 86 -3.41 7.80 -10.55
N ALA A 87 -2.64 7.29 -11.50
CA ALA A 87 -3.05 7.18 -12.91
C ALA A 87 -4.28 6.27 -13.08
N SER A 88 -4.40 5.22 -12.27
CA SER A 88 -5.51 4.25 -12.34
C SER A 88 -6.84 4.73 -11.74
N ILE A 89 -6.81 5.70 -10.82
CA ILE A 89 -8.00 6.16 -10.10
C ILE A 89 -8.70 7.33 -10.80
N SER A 90 -10.02 7.36 -10.67
CA SER A 90 -10.87 8.41 -11.26
C SER A 90 -10.62 9.79 -10.64
N SER A 91 -10.98 10.86 -11.35
CA SER A 91 -10.91 12.23 -10.84
C SER A 91 -11.71 12.42 -9.55
N GLN A 92 -12.83 11.71 -9.41
CA GLN A 92 -13.64 11.71 -8.18
C GLN A 92 -12.89 11.06 -7.02
N GLU A 93 -12.27 9.90 -7.22
CA GLU A 93 -11.44 9.25 -6.21
C GLU A 93 -10.23 10.13 -5.85
N ARG A 94 -9.58 10.77 -6.83
CA ARG A 94 -8.47 11.70 -6.56
C ARG A 94 -8.90 12.83 -5.62
N ALA A 95 -10.08 13.42 -5.84
CA ALA A 95 -10.63 14.44 -4.96
C ALA A 95 -10.93 13.90 -3.55
N GLN A 96 -11.48 12.69 -3.43
CA GLN A 96 -11.71 12.04 -2.14
C GLN A 96 -10.42 11.85 -1.34
N TRP A 97 -9.34 11.49 -2.02
CA TRP A 97 -8.02 11.32 -1.42
C TRP A 97 -7.22 12.62 -1.26
N ARG A 98 -7.82 13.77 -1.57
CA ARG A 98 -7.19 15.10 -1.53
C ARG A 98 -5.90 15.19 -2.34
N LEU A 99 -5.82 14.40 -3.41
CA LEU A 99 -4.74 14.43 -4.39
C LEU A 99 -4.99 15.60 -5.36
N GLN A 100 -4.87 16.83 -4.87
CA GLN A 100 -4.94 17.99 -5.76
C GLN A 100 -3.57 18.23 -6.37
N ALA A 101 -3.53 18.30 -7.70
CA ALA A 101 -2.38 18.84 -8.41
C ALA A 101 -2.19 20.27 -7.92
N SER A 102 -1.09 20.53 -7.22
CA SER A 102 -0.61 21.89 -6.99
C SER A 102 -0.52 22.55 -8.37
N THR A 103 -1.39 23.51 -8.61
CA THR A 103 -1.45 24.32 -9.83
C THR A 103 -0.24 25.25 -9.89
#